data_AF-A0A1B1RU70-F1
#
_entry.id   AF-A0A1B1RU70-F1
#
_cell.length_a   1.000
_cell.length_b   1.000
_cell.length_c   1.000
_cell.angle_alpha   90.00
_cell.angle_beta   90.00
_cell.angle_gamma   90.00
#
_symmetry.space_group_name_H-M   'P 1'
#
loop_
_entity.id
_entity.type
_entity.pdbx_description
1 polymer ?
#
loop_
_entity_poly.entity_id
_entity_poly.type
_entity_poly.pdbx_seq_one_letter_code
_entity_poly.pdbx_strand_id
1 'polypeptide(L)'
;ELKERSFLNEKMIRLFDCFPDKAHPMAVLQASVATMSAYYKRDMNFDDMNDYMELAKRLVAKIPTFIAFYYRHVRGFPVIYPNLDRGFTENFLYMLRAFPHDKVDLKPIEVKAFDTVLMLHADHEQNASTTTVR
;
A
#
# COMPACT_ATOMS: atom_id res chain seq x y z
N GLU A 1 8.07 11.11 -6.67
CA GLU A 1 7.20 10.35 -7.59
C GLU A 1 6.24 9.38 -6.89
N LEU A 2 6.71 8.40 -6.10
CA LEU A 2 5.82 7.41 -5.47
C LEU A 2 4.89 8.00 -4.39
N LYS A 3 5.34 9.03 -3.68
CA LYS A 3 4.59 9.65 -2.57
C LYS A 3 3.20 10.15 -2.99
N GLU A 4 3.10 10.85 -4.11
CA GLU A 4 1.81 11.35 -4.63
C GLU A 4 0.88 10.22 -5.07
N ARG A 5 1.45 9.13 -5.59
CA ARG A 5 0.70 7.94 -6.02
C ARG A 5 0.21 7.09 -4.86
N SER A 6 0.67 7.32 -3.64
CA SER A 6 0.29 6.53 -2.46
C SER A 6 -1.16 6.77 -2.00
N PHE A 7 -1.78 7.88 -2.37
CA PHE A 7 -3.16 8.19 -2.05
C PHE A 7 -4.12 7.27 -2.80
N LEU A 8 -5.11 6.72 -2.10
CA LEU A 8 -6.17 5.92 -2.70
C LEU A 8 -7.31 6.82 -3.17
N ASN A 9 -8.08 6.37 -4.16
CA ASN A 9 -9.34 7.03 -4.47
C ASN A 9 -10.28 6.85 -3.26
N GLU A 10 -10.95 7.93 -2.83
CA GLU A 10 -11.86 7.92 -1.68
C GLU A 10 -12.92 6.81 -1.74
N LYS A 11 -13.41 6.48 -2.93
CA LYS A 11 -14.38 5.39 -3.12
C LYS A 11 -13.77 4.01 -2.89
N MET A 12 -12.47 3.84 -3.14
CA MET A 12 -11.74 2.60 -2.82
C MET A 12 -11.57 2.43 -1.30
N ILE A 13 -11.51 3.52 -0.52
CA ILE A 13 -11.41 3.44 0.94
C ILE A 13 -12.68 2.79 1.51
N ARG A 14 -13.84 3.11 0.94
CA ARG A 14 -15.13 2.50 1.33
C ARG A 14 -15.22 1.00 1.02
N LEU A 15 -14.32 0.45 0.21
CA LEU A 15 -14.23 -1.00 0.02
C LEU A 15 -13.91 -1.72 1.34
N PHE A 16 -13.16 -1.07 2.24
CA PHE A 16 -12.79 -1.66 3.51
C PHE A 16 -14.01 -1.91 4.40
N ASP A 17 -15.00 -1.02 4.35
CA ASP A 17 -16.26 -1.15 5.11
C ASP A 17 -17.12 -2.35 4.65
N CYS A 18 -16.85 -2.90 3.46
CA CYS A 18 -17.56 -4.06 2.94
C CYS A 18 -16.99 -5.41 3.43
N PHE A 19 -15.78 -5.43 3.99
CA PHE A 19 -15.17 -6.66 4.47
C PHE A 19 -15.64 -6.99 5.89
N PRO A 20 -15.78 -8.28 6.24
CA PRO A 20 -16.00 -8.69 7.62
C PRO A 20 -14.87 -8.19 8.54
N ASP A 21 -15.19 -7.82 9.78
CA ASP A 21 -14.23 -7.30 10.78
C ASP A 21 -12.98 -8.18 10.98
N LYS A 22 -13.12 -9.49 10.79
CA LYS A 22 -12.07 -10.50 10.95
C LYS A 22 -11.67 -11.16 9.64
N ALA A 23 -11.85 -10.48 8.51
CA ALA A 23 -11.38 -10.98 7.22
C ALA A 23 -9.86 -11.18 7.24
N HIS A 24 -9.36 -12.23 6.59
CA HIS A 24 -7.93 -12.50 6.55
C HIS A 24 -7.19 -11.39 5.76
N PRO A 25 -6.04 -10.87 6.25
CA PRO A 25 -5.34 -9.74 5.65
C PRO A 25 -5.05 -9.94 4.16
N MET A 26 -4.60 -11.14 3.79
CA MET A 26 -4.26 -11.45 2.40
C MET A 26 -5.48 -11.44 1.48
N ALA A 27 -6.66 -11.83 1.96
CA ALA A 27 -7.88 -11.83 1.15
C ALA A 27 -8.32 -10.39 0.84
N VAL A 28 -8.26 -9.51 1.86
CA VAL A 28 -8.56 -8.09 1.71
C VAL A 28 -7.55 -7.42 0.77
N LEU A 29 -6.26 -7.73 0.92
CA LEU A 29 -5.22 -7.18 0.05
C LEU A 29 -5.42 -7.60 -1.41
N GLN A 30 -5.68 -8.88 -1.66
CA GLN A 30 -5.95 -9.39 -3.01
C GLN A 30 -7.15 -8.69 -3.66
N ALA A 31 -8.26 -8.56 -2.93
CA ALA A 31 -9.45 -7.86 -3.42
C ALA A 31 -9.20 -6.37 -3.69
N SER A 32 -8.42 -5.71 -2.81
CA SER A 32 -8.06 -4.29 -2.95
C SER A 32 -7.19 -4.04 -4.19
N VAL A 33 -6.20 -4.90 -4.41
CA VAL A 33 -5.34 -4.85 -5.61
C VAL A 33 -6.15 -5.14 -6.87
N ALA A 34 -7.01 -6.16 -6.86
CA ALA A 34 -7.88 -6.46 -8.01
C ALA A 34 -8.78 -5.25 -8.36
N THR A 35 -9.30 -4.55 -7.35
CA THR A 35 -10.14 -3.36 -7.53
C THR A 35 -9.40 -2.22 -8.23
N MET A 36 -8.07 -2.13 -8.13
CA MET A 36 -7.29 -1.11 -8.86
C MET A 36 -7.54 -1.15 -10.37
N SER A 37 -7.74 -2.32 -10.95
CA SER A 37 -8.03 -2.48 -12.39
C SER A 37 -9.30 -1.72 -12.82
N ALA A 38 -10.31 -1.64 -11.94
CA ALA A 38 -11.54 -0.92 -12.22
C ALA A 38 -11.37 0.61 -12.16
N TYR A 39 -10.47 1.11 -11.32
CA TYR A 39 -10.24 2.55 -11.12
C TYR A 39 -9.20 3.14 -12.06
N TYR A 40 -8.20 2.36 -12.45
CA TYR A 40 -7.05 2.83 -13.23
C TYR A 40 -7.04 2.26 -14.66
N LYS A 41 -8.22 2.03 -15.23
CA LYS A 41 -8.41 1.46 -16.58
C LYS A 41 -7.67 2.23 -17.68
N ARG A 42 -7.50 3.54 -17.52
CA ARG A 42 -6.81 4.40 -18.48
C ARG A 42 -5.35 3.96 -18.72
N ASP A 43 -4.72 3.38 -17.70
CA ASP A 43 -3.29 3.05 -17.72
C ASP A 43 -3.08 1.53 -17.94
N MET A 44 -4.06 0.86 -18.53
CA MET A 44 -4.01 -0.57 -18.85
C MET A 44 -3.67 -0.84 -20.32
N ASN A 45 -3.04 0.12 -21.00
CA ASN A 45 -2.42 -0.13 -22.30
C ASN A 45 -1.01 -0.70 -22.09
N PHE A 46 -0.89 -2.01 -22.14
CA PHE A 46 0.38 -2.70 -21.89
C PHE A 46 1.40 -2.55 -23.02
N ASP A 47 0.97 -2.10 -24.20
CA ASP A 47 1.87 -1.83 -25.33
C ASP A 47 2.58 -0.47 -25.20
N ASP A 48 2.04 0.45 -24.38
CA ASP A 48 2.70 1.72 -24.06
C ASP A 48 3.53 1.57 -22.77
N MET A 49 4.85 1.69 -22.90
CA MET A 49 5.78 1.62 -21.78
C MET A 49 5.53 2.67 -20.70
N ASN A 50 4.97 3.83 -21.06
CA ASN A 50 4.65 4.88 -20.09
C ASN A 50 3.49 4.46 -19.19
N ASP A 51 2.43 3.92 -19.78
CA ASP A 51 1.25 3.44 -19.07
C ASP A 51 1.62 2.23 -18.19
N TYR A 52 2.43 1.30 -18.72
CA TYR A 52 2.96 0.18 -17.96
C TYR A 52 3.75 0.63 -16.73
N MET A 53 4.69 1.56 -16.88
CA MET A 53 5.49 2.06 -15.76
C MET A 53 4.66 2.87 -14.77
N GLU A 54 3.66 3.60 -15.23
CA GLU A 54 2.74 4.32 -14.35
C GLU A 54 1.93 3.36 -13.47
N LEU A 55 1.43 2.27 -14.06
CA LEU A 55 0.71 1.21 -13.32
C LEU A 55 1.63 0.53 -12.29
N ALA A 56 2.86 0.18 -12.68
CA ALA A 56 3.86 -0.41 -11.78
C ALA A 56 4.17 0.52 -10.60
N LYS A 57 4.41 1.81 -10.86
CA LYS A 57 4.64 2.83 -9.82
C LYS A 57 3.45 2.95 -8.88
N ARG A 58 2.22 2.89 -9.39
CA ARG A 58 1.01 2.94 -8.57
C ARG A 58 0.84 1.71 -7.69
N LEU A 59 1.14 0.52 -8.20
CA LEU A 59 1.08 -0.72 -7.40
C LEU A 59 2.03 -0.62 -6.21
N VAL A 60 3.31 -0.30 -6.45
CA VAL A 60 4.32 -0.16 -5.39
C VAL A 60 3.92 0.93 -4.39
N ALA A 61 3.41 2.07 -4.85
CA ALA A 61 3.02 3.19 -3.99
C ALA A 61 1.79 2.90 -3.11
N LYS A 62 0.84 2.10 -3.59
CA LYS A 62 -0.47 1.90 -2.93
C LYS A 62 -0.53 0.67 -2.03
N ILE A 63 0.30 -0.34 -2.24
CA ILE A 63 0.35 -1.54 -1.39
C ILE A 63 0.50 -1.18 0.10
N PRO A 64 1.46 -0.31 0.51
CA PRO A 64 1.59 0.07 1.91
C PRO A 64 0.34 0.77 2.47
N THR A 65 -0.32 1.61 1.66
CA THR A 65 -1.55 2.30 2.05
C THR A 65 -2.69 1.31 2.27
N PHE A 66 -2.89 0.32 1.39
CA PHE A 66 -3.91 -0.72 1.58
C PHE A 66 -3.68 -1.53 2.87
N ILE A 67 -2.43 -1.94 3.12
CA ILE A 67 -2.08 -2.72 4.31
C ILE A 67 -2.32 -1.89 5.57
N ALA A 68 -1.91 -0.61 5.57
CA ALA A 68 -2.13 0.28 6.70
C ALA A 68 -3.63 0.51 6.96
N PHE A 69 -4.43 0.70 5.91
CA PHE A 69 -5.88 0.93 6.04
C PHE A 69 -6.57 -0.32 6.58
N TYR A 70 -6.24 -1.51 6.07
CA TYR A 70 -6.73 -2.77 6.62
C TYR A 70 -6.37 -2.93 8.10
N TYR A 71 -5.11 -2.70 8.47
CA TYR A 71 -4.65 -2.83 9.85
C TYR A 71 -5.44 -1.95 10.82
N ARG A 72 -5.74 -0.72 10.39
CA ARG A 72 -6.53 0.22 11.19
C ARG A 72 -8.00 -0.14 11.22
N HIS A 73 -8.56 -0.56 10.09
CA HIS A 73 -9.95 -1.01 9.97
C HIS A 73 -10.25 -2.14 10.96
N VAL A 74 -9.44 -3.21 10.97
CA VAL A 74 -9.62 -4.35 11.88
C VAL A 74 -9.48 -3.97 13.37
N ARG A 75 -8.79 -2.86 13.66
CA ARG A 75 -8.64 -2.32 15.03
C ARG A 75 -9.67 -1.27 15.40
N GLY A 76 -10.56 -0.89 14.48
CA GLY A 76 -11.51 0.21 14.69
C GLY A 76 -10.84 1.58 14.82
N PHE A 77 -9.62 1.74 14.32
CA PHE A 77 -8.90 3.02 14.36
C PHE A 77 -9.25 3.88 13.14
N PRO A 78 -9.28 5.22 13.28
CA PRO A 78 -9.48 6.11 12.14
C PRO A 78 -8.34 5.95 11.13
N VAL A 79 -8.63 6.02 9.84
CA VAL A 79 -7.61 5.95 8.78
C VAL A 79 -6.65 7.15 8.86
N ILE A 80 -5.38 6.91 8.54
CA ILE A 80 -4.34 7.94 8.47
C ILE A 80 -3.86 8.01 7.03
N TYR A 81 -4.02 9.17 6.40
CA TYR A 81 -3.58 9.36 5.02
C TYR A 81 -2.05 9.39 4.90
N PRO A 82 -1.52 9.05 3.71
CA PRO A 82 -0.10 9.22 3.42
C PRO A 82 0.37 10.66 3.67
N ASN A 83 1.57 10.81 4.21
CA ASN A 83 2.24 12.08 4.43
C ASN A 83 3.37 12.26 3.40
N LEU A 84 3.28 13.32 2.60
CA LEU A 84 4.24 13.63 1.52
C LEU A 84 5.63 14.03 2.02
N ASP A 85 5.74 14.50 3.27
CA ASP A 85 7.02 14.92 3.85
C ASP A 85 7.87 13.71 4.30
N ARG A 86 7.26 12.53 4.48
CA ARG A 86 7.93 11.33 4.98
C ARG A 86 8.50 10.45 3.88
N GLY A 87 9.56 9.68 4.18
CA GLY A 87 10.12 8.66 3.28
C GLY A 87 9.15 7.48 3.03
N PHE A 88 9.46 6.57 2.10
CA PHE A 88 8.56 5.44 1.77
C PHE A 88 8.24 4.57 3.00
N THR A 89 9.28 4.04 3.63
CA THR A 89 9.17 3.18 4.81
C THR A 89 8.65 3.93 6.03
N GLU A 90 9.14 5.16 6.23
CA GLU A 90 8.70 6.02 7.31
C GLU A 90 7.20 6.35 7.21
N ASN A 91 6.71 6.65 6.00
CA ASN A 91 5.30 6.92 5.74
C ASN A 91 4.42 5.70 6.05
N PHE A 92 4.87 4.50 5.70
CA PHE A 92 4.14 3.27 6.04
C PHE A 92 4.02 3.08 7.56
N LEU A 93 5.12 3.23 8.30
CA LEU A 93 5.11 3.15 9.77
C LEU A 93 4.26 4.26 10.41
N TYR A 94 4.30 5.47 9.83
CA TYR A 94 3.46 6.59 10.24
C TYR A 94 1.97 6.25 10.09
N MET A 95 1.55 5.74 8.92
CA MET A 95 0.16 5.35 8.70
C MET A 95 -0.31 4.27 9.67
N LEU A 96 0.56 3.34 10.07
CA LEU A 96 0.23 2.29 11.03
C LEU A 96 0.08 2.81 12.48
N ARG A 97 0.92 3.75 12.91
CA ARG A 97 1.07 4.12 14.32
C ARG A 97 0.43 5.45 14.72
N ALA A 98 0.20 6.36 13.77
CA ALA A 98 -0.31 7.69 14.09
C ALA A 98 -1.73 7.66 14.62
N PHE A 99 -2.09 8.62 15.47
CA PHE A 99 -3.46 8.96 15.79
C PHE A 99 -3.74 10.40 15.37
N PRO A 100 -5.02 10.77 15.12
CA PRO A 100 -5.36 12.16 14.84
C PRO A 100 -4.81 13.09 15.92
N HIS A 101 -4.10 14.14 15.49
CA HIS A 101 -3.45 15.14 16.35
C HIS A 101 -2.25 14.64 17.17
N ASP A 102 -1.80 13.41 16.99
CA ASP A 102 -0.61 12.87 17.67
C ASP A 102 0.67 13.06 16.85
N LYS A 103 1.78 13.39 17.53
CA LYS A 103 3.11 13.42 16.92
C LYS A 103 3.75 12.06 17.10
N VAL A 104 3.63 11.21 16.09
CA VAL A 104 4.34 9.92 16.09
C VAL A 104 5.84 10.16 16.08
N ASP A 105 6.48 9.76 17.17
CA ASP A 105 7.93 9.66 17.26
C ASP A 105 8.38 8.33 16.66
N LEU A 106 8.81 8.37 15.39
CA LEU A 106 9.41 7.23 14.71
C LEU A 106 10.92 7.31 14.89
N LYS A 107 11.50 6.33 15.59
CA LYS A 107 12.94 6.33 15.79
C LYS A 107 13.66 6.00 14.47
N PRO A 108 14.75 6.70 14.11
CA PRO A 108 15.49 6.43 12.88
C PRO A 108 15.93 4.96 12.73
N ILE A 109 16.24 4.30 13.87
CA ILE A 109 16.62 2.88 13.87
C ILE A 109 15.46 1.95 13.47
N GLU A 110 14.21 2.27 13.85
CA GLU A 110 13.04 1.47 13.49
C GLU A 110 12.75 1.60 12.00
N VAL A 111 12.81 2.82 11.47
CA VAL A 111 12.64 3.09 10.04
C VAL A 111 13.70 2.32 9.25
N LYS A 112 14.98 2.42 9.64
CA LYS A 112 16.08 1.71 8.98
C LYS A 112 15.94 0.18 9.05
N ALA A 113 15.54 -0.35 10.21
CA ALA A 113 15.35 -1.77 10.38
C ALA A 113 14.25 -2.29 9.46
N PHE A 114 13.10 -1.62 9.41
CA PHE A 114 12.00 -2.02 8.55
C PHE A 114 12.32 -1.85 7.06
N ASP A 115 13.07 -0.80 6.70
CA ASP A 115 13.53 -0.57 5.34
C ASP A 115 14.43 -1.70 4.86
N THR A 116 15.31 -2.18 5.75
CA THR A 116 16.16 -3.35 5.49
C THR A 116 15.33 -4.61 5.29
N VAL A 117 14.27 -4.82 6.10
CA VAL A 117 13.35 -5.94 5.92
C VAL A 117 12.68 -5.90 4.54
N LEU A 118 12.16 -4.73 4.13
CA LEU A 118 11.55 -4.56 2.80
C LEU A 118 12.54 -4.84 1.68
N MET A 119 13.78 -4.35 1.82
CA MET A 119 14.83 -4.55 0.83
C MET A 119 15.23 -6.03 0.70
N LEU A 120 15.31 -6.75 1.81
CA LEU A 120 15.60 -8.20 1.81
C LEU A 120 14.49 -9.04 1.18
N HIS A 121 13.25 -8.54 1.14
CA HIS A 121 12.09 -9.23 0.54
C HIS A 121 11.70 -8.64 -0.81
N ALA A 122 12.52 -7.76 -1.40
CA ALA A 122 12.17 -7.04 -2.61
C ALA A 122 11.99 -7.98 -3.81
N ASP A 123 12.82 -9.03 -3.91
CA ASP A 123 12.71 -10.06 -4.94
C ASP A 123 13.35 -11.36 -4.46
N HIS A 124 12.89 -12.48 -5.01
CA HIS A 124 13.49 -13.79 -4.80
C HIS A 124 13.40 -14.65 -6.08
N GLU A 125 13.74 -14.02 -7.21
CA GLU A 125 13.87 -14.61 -8.53
C GLU A 125 12.64 -15.44 -8.97
N GLN A 126 12.83 -16.66 -9.48
CA GLN A 126 11.77 -17.52 -10.04
C GLN A 126 11.11 -18.40 -8.97
N ASN A 127 10.57 -17.77 -7.94
CA ASN A 127 9.71 -18.45 -6.96
C ASN A 127 8.27 -18.62 -7.50
N ALA A 128 7.47 -19.44 -6.83
CA ALA A 128 6.09 -19.74 -7.24
C ALA A 128 5.19 -18.51 -7.42
N SER A 129 5.33 -17.47 -6.58
CA SER A 129 4.57 -16.23 -6.73
C SER A 129 5.01 -15.44 -7.97
N THR A 130 6.31 -15.33 -8.24
CA THR A 130 6.82 -14.68 -9.46
C THR A 130 6.39 -15.43 -10.72
N THR A 131 6.39 -16.78 -10.69
CA THR A 131 5.90 -17.59 -11.80
C THR A 131 4.41 -17.40 -12.07
N THR A 132 3.60 -17.15 -11.03
CA THR A 132 2.16 -16.88 -11.20
C THR A 132 1.90 -15.49 -11.80
N VAL A 133 2.81 -14.54 -11.60
CA VAL A 133 2.70 -13.17 -12.15
C VAL A 133 3.11 -13.12 -13.62
N ARG A 134 4.06 -13.98 -14.05
CA ARG A 134 4.53 -14.09 -15.44
C ARG A 134 3.54 -14.81 -16.33
#